data_AF-A0A6L6EMA8-F1
#
_entry.id   AF-A0A6L6EMA8-F1
#
_cell.length_a   1.000
_cell.length_b   1.000
_cell.length_c   1.000
_cell.angle_alpha   90.00
_cell.angle_beta   90.00
_cell.angle_gamma   90.00
#
_symmetry.space_group_name_H-M   'P 1'
#
loop_
_entity.id
_entity.type
_entity.pdbx_description
1 polymer ?
#
loop_
_entity_poly.entity_id
_entity_poly.type
_entity_poly.pdbx_seq_one_letter_code
_entity_poly.pdbx_strand_id
1 'polypeptide(L)'
;APAVLSSIAFVEEAFGAWHISGGIGKLAQAVHQRALDLGVIFHLNSPVTEISHNSQSVTGVVLASGQSIDAEVVVANADASIIYSSLIKDDLRILKGPRKALSKADPSLAGFSLLLGLKPAPGTPLLSHHTVLFPANYDSEFDEIFTQKKPVQEPTIYICAPNDPAMVRMPEHESWFVLVNAPPHSQSGNGWDWSNREFASDYANKIISRIESRGIPIRERLEVLEIRTPADLERTVSAPGGSIYGTSSNGAQSAFLRARNRSPLKGLYCVGGSAHPGGGLPLVGISAEIVANAIGRKRT
;
A
#
# COMPACT_ATOMS: atom_id res chain seq x y z
N ALA A 1 -4.38 22.03 4.14
CA ALA A 1 -3.54 20.92 4.63
C ALA A 1 -2.60 21.41 5.73
N PRO A 2 -2.31 20.63 6.80
CA PRO A 2 -1.38 21.04 7.85
C PRO A 2 0.06 21.24 7.30
N ALA A 3 0.80 22.20 7.85
CA ALA A 3 2.14 22.63 7.40
C ALA A 3 3.18 21.49 7.32
N VAL A 4 2.99 20.40 8.07
CA VAL A 4 3.85 19.21 8.01
C VAL A 4 3.80 18.55 6.63
N LEU A 5 2.68 18.60 5.91
CA LEU A 5 2.58 18.01 4.56
C LEU A 5 3.38 18.79 3.52
N SER A 6 3.68 20.07 3.74
CA SER A 6 4.58 20.84 2.89
C SER A 6 6.02 20.31 2.92
N SER A 7 6.39 19.53 3.94
CA SER A 7 7.69 18.84 3.97
C SER A 7 7.82 17.76 2.89
N ILE A 8 6.71 17.20 2.41
CA ILE A 8 6.72 16.19 1.33
C ILE A 8 7.15 16.85 0.03
N ALA A 9 6.50 17.96 -0.32
CA ALA A 9 6.86 18.76 -1.49
C ALA A 9 8.31 19.25 -1.42
N PHE A 10 8.75 19.70 -0.22
CA PHE A 10 10.15 20.07 -0.01
C PHE A 10 11.11 18.91 -0.25
N VAL A 11 10.80 17.69 0.20
CA VAL A 11 11.68 16.53 -0.01
C VAL A 11 11.85 16.23 -1.50
N GLU A 12 10.76 16.27 -2.26
CA GLU A 12 10.80 16.06 -3.71
C GLU A 12 11.56 17.17 -4.44
N GLU A 13 11.36 18.44 -4.04
CA GLU A 13 12.03 19.59 -4.63
C GLU A 13 13.53 19.66 -4.27
N ALA A 14 13.88 19.40 -3.00
CA ALA A 14 15.22 19.60 -2.48
C ALA A 14 16.16 18.41 -2.75
N PHE A 15 15.65 17.17 -2.73
CA PHE A 15 16.46 15.96 -2.92
C PHE A 15 16.26 15.29 -4.29
N GLY A 16 15.25 15.75 -5.04
CA GLY A 16 14.92 15.28 -6.38
C GLY A 16 14.06 14.01 -6.40
N ALA A 17 13.50 13.72 -7.58
CA ALA A 17 12.77 12.50 -7.87
C ALA A 17 13.66 11.52 -8.66
N TRP A 18 13.61 10.24 -8.29
CA TRP A 18 14.50 9.21 -8.85
C TRP A 18 13.67 8.07 -9.44
N HIS A 19 14.07 7.59 -10.61
CA HIS A 19 13.49 6.42 -11.26
C HIS A 19 14.50 5.27 -11.28
N ILE A 20 14.07 4.07 -10.89
CA ILE A 20 14.88 2.86 -11.01
C ILE A 20 14.61 2.24 -12.37
N SER A 21 15.63 2.08 -13.20
CA SER A 21 15.46 1.42 -14.49
C SER A 21 14.91 0.00 -14.32
N GLY A 22 13.84 -0.34 -15.05
CA GLY A 22 13.04 -1.55 -14.89
C GLY A 22 11.94 -1.43 -13.83
N GLY A 23 11.75 -0.25 -13.24
CA GLY A 23 10.70 0.07 -12.28
C GLY A 23 11.01 -0.30 -10.83
N ILE A 24 10.15 0.16 -9.91
CA ILE A 24 10.33 0.01 -8.46
C ILE A 24 10.41 -1.44 -7.97
N GLY A 25 9.87 -2.40 -8.73
CA GLY A 25 9.99 -3.83 -8.44
C GLY A 25 11.44 -4.33 -8.37
N LYS A 26 12.37 -3.65 -9.05
CA LYS A 26 13.81 -3.93 -8.96
C LYS A 26 14.39 -3.73 -7.56
N LEU A 27 13.85 -2.78 -6.80
CA LEU A 27 14.26 -2.58 -5.40
C LEU A 27 13.91 -3.80 -4.55
N ALA A 28 12.69 -4.32 -4.68
CA ALA A 28 12.27 -5.51 -3.96
C ALA A 28 13.12 -6.74 -4.34
N GLN A 29 13.44 -6.90 -5.63
CA GLN A 29 14.34 -7.96 -6.12
C GLN A 29 15.74 -7.84 -5.51
N ALA A 30 16.32 -6.63 -5.47
CA ALA A 30 17.64 -6.39 -4.90
C ALA A 30 17.68 -6.71 -3.39
N VAL A 31 16.64 -6.29 -2.63
CA VAL A 31 16.52 -6.60 -1.20
C VAL A 31 16.36 -8.10 -0.97
N HIS A 32 15.53 -8.78 -1.75
CA HIS A 32 15.35 -10.23 -1.69
C HIS A 32 16.66 -10.98 -1.96
N GLN A 33 17.38 -10.61 -3.03
CA GLN A 33 18.66 -11.23 -3.35
C GLN A 33 19.67 -11.01 -2.22
N ARG A 34 19.75 -9.78 -1.68
CA ARG A 34 20.66 -9.49 -0.56
C ARG A 34 20.34 -10.32 0.68
N ALA A 35 19.06 -10.57 0.96
CA ALA A 35 18.65 -11.42 2.07
C ALA A 35 19.08 -12.89 1.85
N LEU A 36 18.93 -13.41 0.63
CA LEU A 36 19.43 -14.75 0.27
C LEU A 36 20.95 -14.86 0.44
N ASP A 37 21.70 -13.86 -0.02
CA ASP A 37 23.17 -13.82 0.12
C ASP A 37 23.63 -13.83 1.59
N LEU A 38 22.77 -13.35 2.50
CA LEU A 38 22.99 -13.37 3.95
C LEU A 38 22.45 -14.63 4.65
N GLY A 39 21.92 -15.60 3.88
CA GLY A 39 21.42 -16.88 4.40
C GLY A 39 19.98 -16.84 4.91
N VAL A 40 19.19 -15.82 4.59
CA VAL A 40 17.76 -15.79 4.92
C VAL A 40 17.02 -16.83 4.09
N ILE A 41 16.17 -17.62 4.76
CA ILE A 41 15.33 -18.64 4.13
C ILE A 41 13.94 -18.04 3.86
N PHE A 42 13.43 -18.23 2.65
CA PHE A 42 12.10 -17.77 2.25
C PHE A 42 11.15 -18.94 2.07
N HIS A 43 10.02 -18.89 2.78
CA HIS A 43 8.90 -19.83 2.61
C HIS A 43 7.75 -19.10 1.91
N LEU A 44 7.68 -19.24 0.58
CA LEU A 44 6.57 -18.69 -0.22
C LEU A 44 5.34 -19.59 -0.13
N ASN A 45 4.17 -19.06 -0.50
CA ASN A 45 2.89 -19.78 -0.47
C ASN A 45 2.60 -20.45 0.89
N SER A 46 3.08 -19.82 1.97
CA SER A 46 3.01 -20.35 3.34
C SER A 46 2.29 -19.34 4.25
N PRO A 47 0.97 -19.12 4.10
CA PRO A 47 0.25 -18.12 4.89
C PRO A 47 0.33 -18.45 6.38
N VAL A 48 0.70 -17.47 7.20
CA VAL A 48 0.64 -17.58 8.67
C VAL A 48 -0.80 -17.31 9.12
N THR A 49 -1.36 -18.23 9.90
CA THR A 49 -2.73 -18.13 10.44
C THR A 49 -2.79 -17.80 11.92
N GLU A 50 -1.67 -17.98 12.63
CA GLU A 50 -1.56 -17.71 14.07
C GLU A 50 -0.14 -17.32 14.48
N ILE A 51 -0.04 -16.42 15.46
CA ILE A 51 1.17 -16.14 16.23
C ILE A 51 1.01 -16.84 17.59
N SER A 52 1.77 -17.91 17.80
CA SER A 52 1.72 -18.72 19.02
C SER A 52 2.38 -17.99 20.19
N HIS A 53 1.86 -18.20 21.41
CA HIS A 53 2.35 -17.53 22.61
C HIS A 53 2.02 -18.28 23.91
N ASN A 54 2.72 -17.93 24.99
CA ASN A 54 2.43 -18.41 26.36
C ASN A 54 1.71 -17.35 27.24
N SER A 55 1.00 -16.41 26.60
CA SER A 55 0.35 -15.22 27.20
C SER A 55 1.29 -14.08 27.63
N GLN A 56 2.60 -14.34 27.77
CA GLN A 56 3.59 -13.31 28.13
C GLN A 56 4.55 -13.00 26.97
N SER A 57 4.93 -14.03 26.21
CA SER A 57 5.81 -13.93 25.06
C SER A 57 5.31 -14.77 23.89
N VAL A 58 5.75 -14.41 22.68
CA VAL A 58 5.63 -15.28 21.51
C VAL A 58 6.43 -16.55 21.72
N THR A 59 5.99 -17.61 21.06
CA THR A 59 6.67 -18.91 20.99
C THR A 59 6.84 -19.40 19.55
N GLY A 60 6.22 -18.75 18.56
CA GLY A 60 6.33 -19.15 17.17
C GLY A 60 5.18 -18.64 16.30
N VAL A 61 4.97 -19.31 15.18
CA VAL A 61 3.85 -19.10 14.25
C VAL A 61 3.26 -20.43 13.79
N VAL A 62 1.98 -20.43 13.42
CA VAL A 62 1.31 -21.57 12.77
C VAL A 62 0.94 -21.18 11.35
N LEU A 63 1.28 -22.05 10.40
CA LEU A 63 0.94 -21.90 8.99
C LEU A 63 -0.46 -22.46 8.70
N ALA A 64 -1.06 -22.02 7.59
CA ALA A 64 -2.35 -22.54 7.11
C ALA A 64 -2.34 -24.06 6.84
N SER A 65 -1.16 -24.66 6.63
CA SER A 65 -0.98 -26.12 6.52
C SER A 65 -1.14 -26.86 7.85
N GLY A 66 -1.21 -26.14 8.97
CA GLY A 66 -1.17 -26.68 10.34
C GLY A 66 0.24 -26.88 10.90
N GLN A 67 1.29 -26.60 10.11
CA GLN A 67 2.67 -26.67 10.58
C GLN A 67 2.98 -25.53 11.56
N SER A 68 3.57 -25.88 12.71
CA SER A 68 4.12 -24.91 13.67
C SER A 68 5.61 -24.67 13.43
N ILE A 69 6.03 -23.42 13.56
CA ILE A 69 7.43 -22.99 13.50
C ILE A 69 7.74 -22.25 14.79
N ASP A 70 8.64 -22.81 15.60
CA ASP A 70 9.05 -22.23 16.88
C ASP A 70 9.97 -21.03 16.67
N ALA A 71 9.70 -19.94 17.40
CA ALA A 71 10.51 -18.73 17.38
C ALA A 71 10.36 -17.91 18.66
N GLU A 72 11.47 -17.42 19.22
CA GLU A 72 11.48 -16.51 20.37
C GLU A 72 11.18 -15.05 19.96
N VAL A 73 11.38 -14.74 18.69
CA VAL A 73 11.14 -13.41 18.10
C VAL A 73 10.35 -13.57 16.81
N VAL A 74 9.25 -12.82 16.73
CA VAL A 74 8.38 -12.75 15.53
C VAL A 74 8.33 -11.29 15.09
N VAL A 75 8.78 -11.01 13.86
CA VAL A 75 8.63 -9.72 13.21
C VAL A 75 7.51 -9.81 12.19
N ALA A 76 6.38 -9.18 12.48
CA ALA A 76 5.19 -9.23 11.64
C ALA A 76 5.07 -7.97 10.79
N ASN A 77 5.13 -8.15 9.47
CA ASN A 77 4.88 -7.13 8.44
C ASN A 77 3.44 -7.21 7.87
N ALA A 78 2.56 -7.99 8.51
CA ALA A 78 1.12 -7.94 8.23
C ALA A 78 0.52 -6.65 8.80
N ASP A 79 -0.65 -6.25 8.30
CA ASP A 79 -1.33 -5.08 8.87
C ASP A 79 -1.56 -5.28 10.38
N ALA A 80 -1.25 -4.24 11.17
CA ALA A 80 -1.31 -4.32 12.61
C ALA A 80 -2.72 -4.67 13.13
N SER A 81 -3.78 -4.20 12.46
CA SER A 81 -5.15 -4.59 12.81
C SER A 81 -5.34 -6.10 12.65
N ILE A 82 -4.80 -6.71 11.60
CA ILE A 82 -4.86 -8.17 11.35
C ILE A 82 -4.02 -8.92 12.39
N ILE A 83 -2.81 -8.42 12.71
CA ILE A 83 -1.95 -9.02 13.74
C ILE A 83 -2.72 -9.16 15.05
N TYR A 84 -3.28 -8.06 15.56
CA TYR A 84 -3.91 -8.04 16.87
C TYR A 84 -5.33 -8.62 16.91
N SER A 85 -6.09 -8.54 15.82
CA SER A 85 -7.48 -9.04 15.78
C SER A 85 -7.61 -10.50 15.33
N SER A 86 -6.70 -10.97 14.49
CA SER A 86 -6.88 -12.22 13.74
C SER A 86 -5.75 -13.22 13.93
N LEU A 87 -4.49 -12.77 13.96
CA LEU A 87 -3.34 -13.69 14.11
C LEU A 87 -3.07 -14.06 15.57
N ILE A 88 -3.50 -13.24 16.53
CA ILE A 88 -3.45 -13.57 17.96
C ILE A 88 -4.87 -13.93 18.41
N LYS A 89 -5.15 -15.23 18.52
CA LYS A 89 -6.51 -15.75 18.76
C LYS A 89 -7.05 -15.41 20.15
N ASP A 90 -6.19 -15.39 21.16
CA ASP A 90 -6.62 -15.22 22.55
C ASP A 90 -6.92 -13.76 22.93
N ASP A 91 -7.87 -13.57 23.86
CA ASP A 91 -8.12 -12.25 24.46
C ASP A 91 -7.12 -11.91 25.58
N LEU A 92 -5.86 -11.65 25.20
CA LEU A 92 -4.82 -11.28 26.14
C LEU A 92 -5.05 -9.86 26.70
N ARG A 93 -5.11 -9.75 28.03
CA ARG A 93 -5.25 -8.46 28.73
C ARG A 93 -4.18 -7.42 28.32
N ILE A 94 -2.94 -7.87 28.10
CA ILE A 94 -1.83 -7.00 27.68
C ILE A 94 -2.03 -6.37 26.30
N LEU A 95 -2.91 -6.95 25.46
CA LEU A 95 -3.20 -6.49 24.10
C LEU A 95 -4.47 -5.63 23.99
N LYS A 96 -5.23 -5.45 25.09
CA LYS A 96 -6.45 -4.62 25.08
C LYS A 96 -6.20 -3.17 24.65
N GLY A 97 -5.06 -2.60 25.05
CA GLY A 97 -4.65 -1.25 24.67
C GLY A 97 -4.46 -1.10 23.15
N PRO A 98 -3.52 -1.84 22.53
CA PRO A 98 -3.33 -1.86 21.08
C PRO A 98 -4.62 -2.15 20.30
N ARG A 99 -5.39 -3.17 20.69
CA ARG A 99 -6.67 -3.51 20.05
C ARG A 99 -7.65 -2.35 20.05
N LYS A 100 -7.82 -1.68 21.18
CA LYS A 100 -8.72 -0.52 21.31
C LYS A 100 -8.24 0.71 20.54
N ALA A 101 -6.92 0.92 20.44
CA ALA A 101 -6.37 2.01 19.65
C ALA A 101 -6.63 1.78 18.15
N LEU A 102 -6.35 0.57 17.67
CA LEU A 102 -6.54 0.19 16.27
C LEU A 102 -8.02 0.10 15.86
N SER A 103 -8.91 -0.30 16.77
CA SER A 103 -10.36 -0.32 16.47
C SER A 103 -10.96 1.07 16.27
N LYS A 104 -10.26 2.12 16.70
CA LYS A 104 -10.64 3.53 16.50
C LYS A 104 -9.88 4.18 15.35
N ALA A 105 -8.91 3.46 14.77
CA ALA A 105 -8.06 4.00 13.74
C ALA A 105 -8.79 3.89 12.40
N ASP A 106 -9.07 5.03 11.77
CA ASP A 106 -9.65 5.01 10.44
C ASP A 106 -8.58 4.56 9.41
N PRO A 107 -8.92 3.64 8.51
CA PRO A 107 -8.06 3.28 7.40
C PRO A 107 -7.74 4.52 6.53
N SER A 108 -6.55 4.55 5.93
CA SER A 108 -6.24 5.59 4.94
C SER A 108 -7.14 5.45 3.71
N LEU A 109 -7.13 6.47 2.84
CA LEU A 109 -7.67 6.34 1.50
C LEU A 109 -7.10 5.09 0.79
N ALA A 110 -7.90 4.52 -0.10
CA ALA A 110 -7.53 3.44 -0.98
C ALA A 110 -7.17 3.99 -2.38
N GLY A 111 -6.66 3.12 -3.24
CA GLY A 111 -6.33 3.46 -4.63
C GLY A 111 -7.08 2.59 -5.62
N PHE A 112 -7.62 3.21 -6.67
CA PHE A 112 -8.04 2.50 -7.88
C PHE A 112 -7.04 2.81 -8.98
N SER A 113 -6.42 1.78 -9.57
CA SER A 113 -5.36 1.98 -10.55
C SER A 113 -5.56 1.20 -11.85
N LEU A 114 -5.01 1.78 -12.91
CA LEU A 114 -4.93 1.18 -14.24
C LEU A 114 -3.46 0.97 -14.58
N LEU A 115 -3.10 -0.23 -15.04
CA LEU A 115 -1.80 -0.50 -15.64
C LEU A 115 -2.02 -0.59 -17.15
N LEU A 116 -1.46 0.37 -17.88
CA LEU A 116 -1.66 0.51 -19.31
C LEU A 116 -0.38 0.18 -20.06
N GLY A 117 -0.48 -0.73 -21.04
CA GLY A 117 0.52 -0.89 -22.08
C GLY A 117 0.01 -0.21 -23.35
N LEU A 118 0.75 0.77 -23.85
CA LEU A 118 0.35 1.59 -25.00
C LEU A 118 1.33 1.42 -26.16
N LYS A 119 0.78 1.28 -27.36
CA LYS A 119 1.53 1.35 -28.63
C LYS A 119 2.06 2.75 -28.88
N PRO A 120 3.10 2.93 -29.71
CA PRO A 120 3.60 4.25 -30.08
C PRO A 120 2.50 5.11 -30.71
N ALA A 121 2.53 6.42 -30.46
CA ALA A 121 1.72 7.40 -31.18
C ALA A 121 2.63 8.41 -31.89
N PRO A 122 3.00 8.16 -33.16
CA PRO A 122 3.84 9.07 -33.93
C PRO A 122 3.24 10.47 -33.97
N GLY A 123 4.05 11.48 -33.62
CA GLY A 123 3.62 12.88 -33.60
C GLY A 123 2.92 13.34 -32.32
N THR A 124 2.69 12.45 -31.35
CA THR A 124 2.21 12.82 -30.01
C THR A 124 3.41 13.04 -29.07
N PRO A 125 3.52 14.19 -28.39
CA PRO A 125 4.55 14.39 -27.38
C PRO A 125 4.43 13.36 -26.24
N LEU A 126 5.57 12.86 -25.77
CA LEU A 126 5.60 12.00 -24.58
C LEU A 126 5.13 12.79 -23.36
N LEU A 127 4.38 12.12 -22.48
CA LEU A 127 4.06 12.68 -21.17
C LEU A 127 5.33 12.80 -20.31
N SER A 128 5.34 13.80 -19.43
CA SER A 128 6.31 13.85 -18.34
C SER A 128 6.17 12.63 -17.45
N HIS A 129 7.29 12.20 -16.85
CA HIS A 129 7.34 11.01 -15.99
C HIS A 129 6.21 10.98 -14.95
N HIS A 130 5.92 12.12 -14.33
CA HIS A 130 4.77 12.30 -13.44
C HIS A 130 3.87 13.39 -13.99
N THR A 131 2.59 13.09 -14.15
CA THR A 131 1.55 14.03 -14.61
C THR A 131 0.35 13.93 -13.68
N VAL A 132 -0.20 15.08 -13.26
CA VAL A 132 -1.42 15.14 -12.45
C VAL A 132 -2.47 15.95 -13.19
N LEU A 133 -3.65 15.37 -13.38
CA LEU A 133 -4.80 16.02 -13.98
C LEU A 133 -5.82 16.35 -12.88
N PHE A 134 -5.87 17.63 -12.49
CA PHE A 134 -6.82 18.09 -11.48
C PHE A 134 -8.23 18.31 -12.05
N PRO A 135 -9.28 17.95 -11.30
CA PRO A 135 -10.66 18.27 -11.63
C PRO A 135 -10.94 19.76 -11.40
N ALA A 136 -12.10 20.24 -11.86
CA ALA A 136 -12.52 21.62 -11.61
C ALA A 136 -12.85 21.87 -10.14
N ASN A 137 -13.41 20.86 -9.45
CA ASN A 137 -13.70 20.91 -8.02
C ASN A 137 -12.90 19.81 -7.30
N TYR A 138 -11.81 20.19 -6.65
CA TYR A 138 -10.96 19.25 -5.90
C TYR A 138 -11.56 18.88 -4.54
N ASP A 139 -12.33 19.78 -3.92
CA ASP A 139 -12.89 19.54 -2.58
C ASP A 139 -13.97 18.44 -2.60
N SER A 140 -14.71 18.29 -3.70
CA SER A 140 -15.70 17.21 -3.84
C SER A 140 -15.08 15.81 -3.80
N GLU A 141 -13.82 15.65 -4.20
CA GLU A 141 -13.11 14.36 -4.13
C GLU A 141 -13.03 13.85 -2.68
N PHE A 142 -12.70 14.73 -1.75
CA PHE A 142 -12.57 14.36 -0.34
C PHE A 142 -13.92 14.06 0.30
N ASP A 143 -14.97 14.81 -0.05
CA ASP A 143 -16.32 14.55 0.47
C ASP A 143 -16.87 13.21 -0.04
N GLU A 144 -16.71 12.92 -1.32
CA GLU A 144 -17.16 11.64 -1.91
C GLU A 144 -16.43 10.45 -1.28
N ILE A 145 -15.12 10.56 -1.02
CA ILE A 145 -14.31 9.48 -0.42
C ILE A 145 -14.60 9.30 1.07
N PHE A 146 -14.51 10.37 1.86
CA PHE A 146 -14.47 10.26 3.32
C PHE A 146 -15.86 10.38 3.96
N THR A 147 -16.76 11.18 3.38
CA THR A 147 -18.12 11.36 3.91
C THR A 147 -19.09 10.38 3.26
N GLN A 148 -19.17 10.40 1.92
CA GLN A 148 -20.17 9.63 1.18
C GLN A 148 -19.75 8.18 0.95
N LYS A 149 -18.43 7.91 1.01
CA LYS A 149 -17.80 6.60 0.78
C LYS A 149 -18.13 6.01 -0.59
N LYS A 150 -18.10 6.84 -1.63
CA LYS A 150 -18.42 6.48 -3.01
C LYS A 150 -17.26 6.77 -3.96
N PRO A 151 -17.15 6.03 -5.08
CA PRO A 151 -16.20 6.31 -6.14
C PRO A 151 -16.37 7.73 -6.65
N VAL A 152 -15.24 8.45 -6.77
CA VAL A 152 -15.24 9.87 -7.12
C VAL A 152 -15.68 10.04 -8.56
N GLN A 153 -16.64 10.91 -8.84
CA GLN A 153 -17.16 11.10 -10.20
C GLN A 153 -16.14 11.78 -11.11
N GLU A 154 -15.45 12.78 -10.57
CA GLU A 154 -14.43 13.57 -11.26
C GLU A 154 -13.11 13.52 -10.47
N PRO A 155 -12.40 12.38 -10.46
CA PRO A 155 -11.22 12.23 -9.62
C PRO A 155 -10.04 13.07 -10.13
N THR A 156 -9.14 13.43 -9.22
CA THR A 156 -7.76 13.76 -9.60
C THR A 156 -7.08 12.51 -10.12
N ILE A 157 -6.45 12.62 -11.29
CA ILE A 157 -5.81 11.51 -11.98
C ILE A 157 -4.30 11.72 -11.93
N TYR A 158 -3.60 10.82 -11.25
CA TYR A 158 -2.15 10.73 -11.32
C TYR A 158 -1.74 9.73 -12.41
N ILE A 159 -0.82 10.12 -13.28
CA ILE A 159 -0.23 9.30 -14.32
C ILE A 159 1.28 9.27 -14.11
N CYS A 160 1.82 8.06 -13.92
CA CYS A 160 3.24 7.79 -14.00
C CYS A 160 3.54 7.17 -15.37
N ALA A 161 4.27 7.90 -16.21
CA ALA A 161 4.61 7.55 -17.60
C ALA A 161 6.14 7.53 -17.77
N PRO A 162 6.86 6.55 -17.19
CA PRO A 162 8.30 6.44 -17.33
C PRO A 162 8.71 6.18 -18.79
N ASN A 163 9.59 7.01 -19.33
CA ASN A 163 10.27 6.74 -20.59
C ASN A 163 11.47 5.80 -20.37
N ASP A 164 11.18 4.56 -19.98
CA ASP A 164 12.19 3.56 -19.62
C ASP A 164 12.10 2.32 -20.53
N PRO A 165 13.11 2.12 -21.42
CA PRO A 165 13.15 0.96 -22.30
C PRO A 165 13.09 -0.40 -21.58
N ALA A 166 13.51 -0.47 -20.32
CA ALA A 166 13.48 -1.71 -19.54
C ALA A 166 12.08 -2.06 -18.99
N MET A 167 11.10 -1.15 -19.11
CA MET A 167 9.72 -1.35 -18.67
C MET A 167 8.74 -1.64 -19.80
N VAL A 168 9.20 -1.64 -21.06
CA VAL A 168 8.33 -1.74 -22.24
C VAL A 168 8.69 -2.96 -23.08
N ARG A 169 7.68 -3.50 -23.78
CA ARG A 169 7.83 -4.72 -24.61
C ARG A 169 8.68 -4.48 -25.86
N MET A 170 8.53 -3.31 -26.47
CA MET A 170 9.16 -2.91 -27.72
C MET A 170 9.53 -1.43 -27.65
N PRO A 171 10.50 -0.96 -28.46
CA PRO A 171 10.83 0.46 -28.55
C PRO A 171 9.58 1.32 -28.79
N GLU A 172 9.60 2.53 -28.24
CA GLU A 172 8.55 3.56 -28.37
C GLU A 172 7.17 3.19 -27.80
N HIS A 173 6.98 1.98 -27.28
CA HIS A 173 5.82 1.67 -26.46
C HIS A 173 5.92 2.40 -25.14
N GLU A 174 4.78 2.58 -24.48
CA GLU A 174 4.71 3.22 -23.17
C GLU A 174 4.05 2.28 -22.16
N SER A 175 4.53 2.34 -20.91
CA SER A 175 3.96 1.60 -19.78
C SER A 175 3.50 2.61 -18.73
N TRP A 176 2.19 2.85 -18.63
CA TRP A 176 1.64 3.84 -17.71
C TRP A 176 1.03 3.19 -16.48
N PHE A 177 1.27 3.80 -15.33
CA PHE A 177 0.51 3.56 -14.10
C PHE A 177 -0.40 4.76 -13.85
N VAL A 178 -1.71 4.55 -13.86
CA VAL A 178 -2.71 5.56 -13.55
C VAL A 178 -3.30 5.27 -12.19
N LEU A 179 -3.41 6.28 -11.31
CA LEU A 179 -3.99 6.16 -9.98
C LEU A 179 -5.02 7.25 -9.76
N VAL A 180 -6.16 6.87 -9.17
CA VAL A 180 -7.12 7.79 -8.57
C VAL A 180 -7.34 7.39 -7.11
N ASN A 181 -7.62 8.37 -6.25
CA ASN A 181 -8.00 8.09 -4.88
C ASN A 181 -9.40 7.44 -4.86
N ALA A 182 -9.60 6.51 -3.92
CA ALA A 182 -10.83 5.75 -3.80
C ALA A 182 -11.25 5.57 -2.33
N PRO A 183 -12.56 5.46 -2.04
CA PRO A 183 -13.01 4.98 -0.74
C PRO A 183 -12.51 3.55 -0.48
N PRO A 184 -12.27 3.20 0.80
CA PRO A 184 -11.92 1.83 1.17
C PRO A 184 -12.94 0.81 0.68
N HIS A 185 -12.47 -0.40 0.39
CA HIS A 185 -13.33 -1.54 0.12
C HIS A 185 -14.12 -1.95 1.37
N SER A 186 -15.43 -2.12 1.21
CA SER A 186 -16.30 -2.73 2.22
C SER A 186 -17.54 -3.31 1.58
N GLN A 187 -17.93 -4.51 2.00
CA GLN A 187 -19.24 -5.11 1.66
C GLN A 187 -20.32 -4.82 2.71
N SER A 188 -19.95 -4.26 3.86
CA SER A 188 -20.82 -4.07 5.04
C SER A 188 -21.21 -2.60 5.29
N GLY A 189 -20.96 -1.71 4.32
CA GLY A 189 -21.43 -0.32 4.33
C GLY A 189 -20.46 0.70 4.93
N ASN A 190 -19.28 0.27 5.40
CA ASN A 190 -18.23 1.19 5.89
C ASN A 190 -17.26 1.65 4.80
N GLY A 191 -17.61 1.45 3.54
CA GLY A 191 -16.83 1.74 2.34
C GLY A 191 -17.64 1.40 1.08
N TRP A 192 -16.96 1.20 -0.05
CA TRP A 192 -17.59 0.82 -1.31
C TRP A 192 -17.30 -0.64 -1.69
N ASP A 193 -18.28 -1.31 -2.29
CA ASP A 193 -18.06 -2.67 -2.79
C ASP A 193 -17.35 -2.64 -4.15
N TRP A 194 -16.02 -2.75 -4.10
CA TRP A 194 -15.13 -2.84 -5.25
C TRP A 194 -15.00 -4.27 -5.81
N SER A 195 -15.81 -5.23 -5.34
CA SER A 195 -15.84 -6.60 -5.86
C SER A 195 -16.57 -6.71 -7.20
N ASN A 196 -17.44 -5.75 -7.51
CA ASN A 196 -18.18 -5.71 -8.77
C ASN A 196 -17.24 -5.36 -9.94
N ARG A 197 -16.96 -6.36 -10.78
CA ARG A 197 -16.05 -6.23 -11.94
C ARG A 197 -16.61 -5.40 -13.08
N GLU A 198 -17.92 -5.44 -13.31
CA GLU A 198 -18.58 -4.62 -14.33
C GLU A 198 -18.46 -3.15 -13.95
N PHE A 199 -18.80 -2.82 -12.69
CA PHE A 199 -18.62 -1.47 -12.16
C PHE A 199 -17.16 -1.00 -12.27
N ALA A 200 -16.20 -1.85 -11.91
CA ALA A 200 -14.77 -1.51 -12.01
C ALA A 200 -14.35 -1.22 -13.47
N SER A 201 -14.84 -2.01 -14.43
CA SER A 201 -14.62 -1.79 -15.87
C SER A 201 -15.21 -0.46 -16.35
N ASP A 202 -16.44 -0.15 -15.95
CA ASP A 202 -17.10 1.11 -16.29
C ASP A 202 -16.36 2.31 -15.67
N TYR A 203 -15.91 2.18 -14.43
CA TYR A 203 -15.14 3.21 -13.74
C TYR A 203 -13.78 3.44 -14.40
N ALA A 204 -13.07 2.37 -14.79
CA ALA A 204 -11.84 2.47 -15.57
C ALA A 204 -12.06 3.18 -16.91
N ASN A 205 -13.14 2.85 -17.63
CA ASN A 205 -13.49 3.52 -18.88
C ASN A 205 -13.82 5.00 -18.68
N LYS A 206 -14.49 5.36 -17.58
CA LYS A 206 -14.71 6.76 -17.22
C LYS A 206 -13.38 7.48 -17.00
N ILE A 207 -12.45 6.92 -16.24
CA ILE A 207 -11.11 7.50 -16.03
C ILE A 207 -10.40 7.71 -17.38
N ILE A 208 -10.40 6.70 -18.25
CA ILE A 208 -9.79 6.80 -19.58
C ILE A 208 -10.44 7.93 -20.42
N SER A 209 -11.78 8.01 -20.45
CA SER A 209 -12.47 9.10 -21.15
C SER A 209 -12.09 10.49 -20.63
N ARG A 210 -11.82 10.60 -19.33
CA ARG A 210 -11.41 11.88 -18.72
C ARG A 210 -10.00 12.26 -19.13
N ILE A 211 -9.08 11.30 -19.21
CA ILE A 211 -7.73 11.52 -19.72
C ILE A 211 -7.80 11.94 -21.20
N GLU A 212 -8.59 11.24 -22.01
CA GLU A 212 -8.77 11.56 -23.44
C GLU A 212 -9.43 12.92 -23.67
N SER A 213 -10.36 13.34 -22.81
CA SER A 213 -10.95 14.69 -22.88
C SER A 213 -9.94 15.83 -22.64
N ARG A 214 -8.75 15.50 -22.10
CA ARG A 214 -7.62 16.44 -21.96
C ARG A 214 -6.66 16.38 -23.15
N GLY A 215 -7.02 15.65 -24.22
CA GLY A 215 -6.21 15.51 -25.43
C GLY A 215 -5.09 14.46 -25.32
N ILE A 216 -5.17 13.56 -24.34
CA ILE A 216 -4.18 12.49 -24.14
C ILE A 216 -4.79 11.17 -24.65
N PRO A 217 -4.44 10.70 -25.86
CA PRO A 217 -5.07 9.52 -26.46
C PRO A 217 -4.62 8.23 -25.74
N ILE A 218 -5.58 7.35 -25.43
CA ILE A 218 -5.32 6.06 -24.78
C ILE A 218 -5.91 4.90 -25.59
N ARG A 219 -7.21 4.94 -25.89
CA ARG A 219 -7.97 3.79 -26.40
C ARG A 219 -7.44 3.25 -27.71
N GLU A 220 -7.08 4.14 -28.62
CA GLU A 220 -6.54 3.77 -29.93
C GLU A 220 -5.15 3.10 -29.84
N ARG A 221 -4.43 3.33 -28.73
CA ARG A 221 -3.07 2.84 -28.48
C ARG A 221 -3.05 1.63 -27.55
N LEU A 222 -4.15 1.34 -26.88
CA LEU A 222 -4.22 0.40 -25.77
C LEU A 222 -3.94 -1.03 -26.23
N GLU A 223 -2.87 -1.62 -25.72
CA GLU A 223 -2.52 -3.04 -25.92
C GLU A 223 -2.83 -3.86 -24.66
N VAL A 224 -2.61 -3.28 -23.48
CA VAL A 224 -2.88 -3.91 -22.19
C VAL A 224 -3.62 -2.94 -21.30
N LEU A 225 -4.69 -3.41 -20.67
CA LEU A 225 -5.39 -2.74 -19.58
C LEU A 225 -5.57 -3.73 -18.43
N GLU A 226 -4.83 -3.52 -17.35
CA GLU A 226 -5.05 -4.22 -16.09
C GLU A 226 -5.69 -3.25 -15.09
N ILE A 227 -6.82 -3.65 -14.52
CA ILE A 227 -7.53 -2.89 -13.49
C ILE A 227 -7.16 -3.45 -12.11
N ARG A 228 -6.77 -2.58 -11.19
CA ARG A 228 -6.53 -2.94 -9.78
C ARG A 228 -7.43 -2.10 -8.89
N THR A 229 -8.41 -2.74 -8.28
CA THR A 229 -9.35 -2.11 -7.34
C THR A 229 -8.85 -2.19 -5.90
N PRO A 230 -9.42 -1.41 -4.96
CA PRO A 230 -9.19 -1.60 -3.54
C PRO A 230 -9.45 -3.05 -3.04
N ALA A 231 -10.46 -3.73 -3.59
CA ALA A 231 -10.72 -5.14 -3.26
C ALA A 231 -9.62 -6.08 -3.78
N ASP A 232 -8.97 -5.75 -4.90
CA ASP A 232 -7.80 -6.48 -5.37
C ASP A 232 -6.60 -6.31 -4.46
N LEU A 233 -6.37 -5.08 -3.98
CA LEU A 233 -5.27 -4.82 -3.06
C LEU A 233 -5.47 -5.53 -1.72
N GLU A 234 -6.68 -5.47 -1.15
CA GLU A 234 -7.00 -6.20 0.07
C GLU A 234 -6.75 -7.71 -0.10
N ARG A 235 -7.19 -8.30 -1.21
CA ARG A 235 -7.02 -9.73 -1.46
C ARG A 235 -5.56 -10.13 -1.68
N THR A 236 -4.78 -9.30 -2.36
CA THR A 236 -3.42 -9.68 -2.83
C THR A 236 -2.33 -9.42 -1.80
N VAL A 237 -2.46 -8.38 -0.98
CA VAL A 237 -1.45 -8.01 0.02
C VAL A 237 -2.01 -7.92 1.45
N SER A 238 -3.26 -8.32 1.66
CA SER A 238 -3.94 -8.26 2.97
C SER A 238 -3.94 -6.86 3.58
N ALA A 239 -4.07 -5.83 2.74
CA ALA A 239 -4.27 -4.44 3.18
C ALA A 239 -5.76 -4.19 3.46
N PRO A 240 -6.20 -3.97 4.72
CA PRO A 240 -7.61 -3.78 5.04
C PRO A 240 -8.24 -2.65 4.22
N GLY A 241 -9.38 -2.92 3.60
CA GLY A 241 -10.11 -1.99 2.73
C GLY A 241 -9.32 -1.57 1.47
N GLY A 242 -8.20 -2.19 1.15
CA GLY A 242 -7.32 -1.74 0.07
C GLY A 242 -6.62 -0.41 0.35
N SER A 243 -6.43 -0.06 1.63
CA SER A 243 -5.74 1.17 2.03
C SER A 243 -4.26 1.14 1.65
N ILE A 244 -3.78 2.20 1.00
CA ILE A 244 -2.41 2.27 0.46
C ILE A 244 -1.38 2.81 1.47
N TYR A 245 -1.81 3.37 2.60
CA TYR A 245 -0.93 3.94 3.64
C TYR A 245 -1.18 3.39 5.05
N GLY A 246 -1.88 2.27 5.18
CA GLY A 246 -2.26 1.71 6.48
C GLY A 246 -3.25 2.63 7.22
N THR A 247 -2.91 3.06 8.43
CA THR A 247 -3.74 3.98 9.22
C THR A 247 -3.71 5.41 8.65
N SER A 248 -4.87 6.06 8.57
CA SER A 248 -4.99 7.44 8.06
C SER A 248 -4.13 8.46 8.82
N SER A 249 -3.74 9.53 8.13
CA SER A 249 -2.98 10.65 8.69
C SER A 249 -3.82 11.94 8.84
N ASN A 250 -5.16 11.82 8.77
CA ASN A 250 -6.08 12.95 8.63
C ASN A 250 -6.24 13.80 9.90
N GLY A 251 -5.57 13.46 11.00
CA GLY A 251 -5.58 14.27 12.22
C GLY A 251 -4.26 14.14 12.99
N ALA A 252 -3.90 15.16 13.76
CA ALA A 252 -2.68 15.16 14.58
C ALA A 252 -2.62 13.99 15.58
N GLN A 253 -3.78 13.44 15.97
CA GLN A 253 -3.88 12.28 16.85
C GLN A 253 -3.72 10.93 16.15
N SER A 254 -3.89 10.84 14.83
CA SER A 254 -3.91 9.55 14.12
C SER A 254 -2.53 8.90 14.07
N ALA A 255 -1.45 9.69 14.11
CA ALA A 255 -0.08 9.19 14.28
C ALA A 255 0.12 8.43 15.62
N PHE A 256 -0.64 8.77 16.67
CA PHE A 256 -0.60 8.10 17.97
C PHE A 256 -1.44 6.81 18.02
N LEU A 257 -2.31 6.58 17.04
CA LEU A 257 -3.13 5.37 16.94
C LEU A 257 -2.40 4.24 16.20
N ARG A 258 -1.26 4.52 15.56
CA ARG A 258 -0.43 3.52 14.89
C ARG A 258 0.10 2.50 15.88
N ALA A 259 0.25 1.27 15.41
CA ALA A 259 0.88 0.23 16.23
C ALA A 259 2.35 0.58 16.49
N ARG A 260 2.78 0.41 17.74
CA ARG A 260 4.19 0.54 18.11
C ARG A 260 4.99 -0.61 17.51
N ASN A 261 6.25 -0.35 17.16
CA ASN A 261 7.14 -1.38 16.64
C ASN A 261 7.41 -2.52 17.64
N ARG A 262 7.44 -2.21 18.93
CA ARG A 262 7.48 -3.20 20.02
C ARG A 262 6.06 -3.46 20.53
N SER A 263 5.58 -4.69 20.36
CA SER A 263 4.32 -5.12 20.95
C SER A 263 4.43 -5.22 22.48
N PRO A 264 3.32 -5.07 23.23
CA PRO A 264 3.28 -5.48 24.63
C PRO A 264 3.53 -6.98 24.85
N LEU A 265 3.25 -7.82 23.85
CA LEU A 265 3.60 -9.25 23.88
C LEU A 265 5.09 -9.41 23.60
N LYS A 266 5.85 -9.94 24.57
CA LYS A 266 7.31 -10.01 24.48
C LYS A 266 7.75 -10.85 23.27
N GLY A 267 8.72 -10.34 22.51
CA GLY A 267 9.24 -11.00 21.31
C GLY A 267 8.41 -10.76 20.04
N LEU A 268 7.24 -10.13 20.13
CA LEU A 268 6.48 -9.69 18.96
C LEU A 268 6.84 -8.25 18.56
N TYR A 269 7.15 -8.06 17.29
CA TYR A 269 7.44 -6.77 16.70
C TYR A 269 6.53 -6.52 15.49
N CYS A 270 6.01 -5.29 15.36
CA CYS A 270 5.24 -4.84 14.21
C CYS A 270 6.13 -3.97 13.32
N VAL A 271 6.13 -4.22 12.02
CA VAL A 271 6.90 -3.45 11.02
C VAL A 271 6.00 -3.11 9.83
N GLY A 272 6.35 -2.07 9.08
CA GLY A 272 5.67 -1.72 7.84
C GLY A 272 4.70 -0.54 7.97
N GLY A 273 3.86 -0.35 6.96
CA GLY A 273 3.07 0.87 6.78
C GLY A 273 1.96 1.09 7.82
N SER A 274 1.47 0.03 8.45
CA SER A 274 0.48 0.08 9.54
C SER A 274 1.11 0.24 10.93
N ALA A 275 2.45 0.15 11.02
CA ALA A 275 3.20 0.36 12.24
C ALA A 275 3.87 1.74 12.22
N HIS A 276 4.40 2.16 13.36
CA HIS A 276 5.25 3.34 13.44
C HIS A 276 6.49 3.17 12.53
N PRO A 277 6.97 4.24 11.85
CA PRO A 277 6.43 5.60 11.84
C PRO A 277 5.26 5.82 10.88
N GLY A 278 5.02 4.97 9.88
CA GLY A 278 3.84 5.04 9.01
C GLY A 278 4.07 4.48 7.60
N GLY A 279 3.09 4.69 6.70
CA GLY A 279 3.14 4.26 5.30
C GLY A 279 4.07 5.08 4.41
N GLY A 280 4.41 4.51 3.24
CA GLY A 280 5.36 5.07 2.27
C GLY A 280 6.75 4.45 2.38
N LEU A 281 7.42 4.26 1.24
CA LEU A 281 8.69 3.51 1.16
C LEU A 281 9.76 4.00 2.17
N PRO A 282 10.02 5.31 2.34
CA PRO A 282 11.01 5.77 3.31
C PRO A 282 10.63 5.43 4.76
N LEU A 283 9.36 5.66 5.13
CA LEU A 283 8.88 5.42 6.49
C LEU A 283 8.84 3.92 6.83
N VAL A 284 8.52 3.07 5.86
CA VAL A 284 8.61 1.61 5.99
C VAL A 284 10.06 1.16 6.20
N GLY A 285 11.02 1.75 5.48
CA GLY A 285 12.45 1.50 5.70
C GLY A 285 12.90 1.86 7.13
N ILE A 286 12.49 3.04 7.62
CA ILE A 286 12.76 3.48 8.99
C ILE A 286 12.07 2.55 10.01
N SER A 287 10.85 2.09 9.73
CA SER A 287 10.15 1.10 10.57
C SER A 287 10.99 -0.16 10.77
N ALA A 288 11.56 -0.69 9.68
CA ALA A 288 12.42 -1.87 9.72
C ALA A 288 13.72 -1.62 10.49
N GLU A 289 14.34 -0.46 10.31
CA GLU A 289 15.54 -0.06 11.06
C GLU A 289 15.27 0.03 12.57
N ILE A 290 14.16 0.66 12.98
CA ILE A 290 13.74 0.75 14.38
C ILE A 290 13.57 -0.66 14.97
N VAL A 291 12.91 -1.56 14.26
CA VAL A 291 12.72 -2.96 14.71
C VAL A 291 14.05 -3.69 14.82
N ALA A 292 14.93 -3.58 13.83
CA ALA A 292 16.25 -4.22 13.84
C ALA A 292 17.09 -3.74 15.04
N ASN A 293 17.13 -2.43 15.29
CA ASN A 293 17.81 -1.85 16.46
C ASN A 293 17.15 -2.27 17.78
N ALA A 294 15.83 -2.43 17.78
CA ALA A 294 15.07 -2.83 18.95
C ALA A 294 15.26 -4.30 19.34
N ILE A 295 15.53 -5.18 18.38
CA ILE A 295 15.93 -6.58 18.60
C ILE A 295 17.40 -6.65 18.99
N GLY A 296 18.24 -5.85 18.33
CA GLY A 296 19.68 -5.79 18.55
C GLY A 296 20.44 -6.94 17.89
N ARG A 297 21.76 -6.95 18.06
CA ARG A 297 22.61 -8.05 17.59
C ARG A 297 22.42 -9.27 18.48
N LYS A 298 22.52 -10.47 17.89
CA LYS A 298 22.61 -11.72 18.64
C LYS A 298 23.75 -11.57 19.65
N ARG A 299 23.42 -11.66 20.95
CA ARG A 299 24.44 -11.78 21.99
C ARG A 299 25.07 -13.16 21.80
N THR A 300 26.30 -13.17 21.29
CA THR A 300 27.17 -14.35 21.24
C THR A 300 27.59 -14.74 22.65
#